data_AF-A0A5N9FQF6-F1
#
_entry.id   AF-A0A5N9FQF6-F1
#
_cell.length_a   1.000
_cell.length_b   1.000
_cell.length_c   1.000
_cell.angle_alpha   90.00
_cell.angle_beta   90.00
_cell.angle_gamma   90.00
#
_symmetry.space_group_name_H-M   'P 1'
#
loop_
_entity.id
_entity.type
_entity.pdbx_description
1 polymer ?
#
loop_
_entity_poly.entity_id
_entity_poly.type
_entity_poly.pdbx_seq_one_letter_code
_entity_poly.pdbx_strand_id
1 'polypeptide(L)'
;MEQQLIYDTAQEYLTQEGIPGWLVYDYRQGNPVFWLVISASGHVTRPCYFYLPAQGGPTLLVHHVDAGKFTDSGVAVSVYSSRDSMLTALRELLSGASKIAMEYSPENTLPRVSRVYAGTI
;
A
#
# COMPACT_ATOMS: atom_id res chain seq x y z
N MET A 1 -18.15 -1.90 2.89
CA MET A 1 -18.77 -0.82 3.69
C MET A 1 -17.78 -0.25 4.70
N GLU A 2 -17.04 -1.09 5.43
CA GLU A 2 -16.00 -0.64 6.37
C GLU A 2 -14.74 -0.07 5.68
N GLN A 3 -14.18 -0.77 4.68
CA GLN A 3 -13.00 -0.29 3.94
C GLN A 3 -13.22 1.06 3.25
N GLN A 4 -14.41 1.29 2.67
CA GLN A 4 -14.73 2.56 2.01
C GLN A 4 -14.67 3.73 3.00
N LEU A 5 -15.20 3.55 4.22
CA LEU A 5 -15.13 4.58 5.26
C LEU A 5 -13.68 4.88 5.66
N ILE A 6 -12.82 3.85 5.73
CA ILE A 6 -11.38 4.02 5.99
C ILE A 6 -10.74 4.84 4.87
N TYR A 7 -11.06 4.53 3.60
CA TYR A 7 -10.53 5.26 2.46
C TYR A 7 -10.95 6.71 2.47
N ASP A 8 -12.26 6.98 2.65
CA ASP A 8 -12.80 8.35 2.67
C ASP A 8 -12.16 9.18 3.78
N THR A 9 -12.05 8.61 4.99
CA THR A 9 -11.43 9.27 6.15
C THR A 9 -9.95 9.54 5.93
N ALA A 10 -9.21 8.58 5.36
CA ALA A 10 -7.81 8.75 5.04
C ALA A 10 -7.60 9.81 3.95
N GLN A 11 -8.42 9.80 2.90
CA GLN A 11 -8.36 10.77 1.80
C GLN A 11 -8.69 12.20 2.26
N GLU A 12 -9.63 12.35 3.18
CA GLU A 12 -9.92 13.64 3.83
C GLU A 12 -8.67 14.16 4.56
N TYR A 13 -8.04 13.35 5.39
CA TYR A 13 -6.81 13.72 6.11
C TYR A 13 -5.65 14.03 5.15
N LEU A 14 -5.41 13.17 4.16
CA LEU A 14 -4.37 13.37 3.14
C LEU A 14 -4.56 14.70 2.40
N THR A 15 -5.80 15.05 2.05
CA THR A 15 -6.13 16.30 1.38
C THR A 15 -5.87 17.51 2.28
N GLN A 16 -6.31 17.46 3.55
CA GLN A 16 -6.12 18.53 4.52
C GLN A 16 -4.63 18.82 4.79
N GLU A 17 -3.80 17.79 4.88
CA GLU A 17 -2.35 17.91 5.12
C GLU A 17 -1.51 18.11 3.85
N GLY A 18 -2.16 18.20 2.68
CA GLY A 18 -1.49 18.33 1.39
C GLY A 18 -0.52 17.18 1.11
N ILE A 19 -0.89 15.95 1.48
CA ILE A 19 -0.14 14.72 1.21
C ILE A 19 -0.75 14.05 -0.03
N PRO A 20 0.02 13.86 -1.13
CA PRO A 20 -0.52 13.32 -2.39
C PRO A 20 -1.11 11.91 -2.29
N GLY A 21 -0.61 11.08 -1.38
CA GLY A 21 -1.12 9.72 -1.21
C GLY A 21 -0.41 8.94 -0.11
N TRP A 22 -0.95 7.75 0.15
CA TRP A 22 -0.52 6.82 1.19
C TRP A 22 -0.19 5.47 0.56
N LEU A 23 1.04 5.00 0.78
CA LEU A 23 1.50 3.69 0.32
C LEU A 23 1.69 2.76 1.51
N VAL A 24 0.79 1.80 1.65
CA VAL A 24 0.82 0.79 2.71
C VAL A 24 1.53 -0.45 2.18
N TYR A 25 2.68 -0.75 2.79
CA TYR A 25 3.49 -1.92 2.47
C TYR A 25 3.23 -3.04 3.47
N ASP A 26 3.09 -4.28 2.98
CA ASP A 26 3.14 -5.47 3.82
C ASP A 26 4.05 -6.56 3.24
N TYR A 27 4.71 -7.27 4.14
CA TYR A 27 5.30 -8.57 3.87
C TYR A 27 5.05 -9.48 5.06
N ARG A 28 4.37 -10.61 4.81
CA ARG A 28 4.06 -11.64 5.82
C ARG A 28 3.33 -11.10 7.04
N GLN A 29 2.33 -10.23 6.86
CA GLN A 29 1.52 -9.66 7.94
C GLN A 29 2.35 -8.82 8.94
N GLY A 30 3.47 -8.25 8.48
CA GLY A 30 4.32 -7.37 9.28
C GLY A 30 3.66 -6.01 9.55
N ASN A 31 2.76 -5.56 8.68
CA ASN A 31 2.03 -4.31 8.80
C ASN A 31 0.52 -4.57 9.03
N PRO A 32 0.01 -4.42 10.27
CA PRO A 32 -1.40 -4.67 10.56
C PRO A 32 -2.34 -3.68 9.84
N VAL A 33 -1.86 -2.49 9.49
CA VAL A 33 -2.63 -1.46 8.77
C VAL A 33 -3.05 -1.96 7.39
N PHE A 34 -2.18 -2.70 6.70
CA PHE A 34 -2.46 -3.26 5.39
C PHE A 34 -3.75 -4.10 5.39
N TRP A 35 -3.97 -4.86 6.46
CA TRP A 35 -5.12 -5.75 6.60
C TRP A 35 -6.41 -5.05 7.07
N LEU A 36 -6.31 -3.78 7.47
CA LEU A 36 -7.49 -2.93 7.69
C LEU A 36 -8.02 -2.36 6.37
N VAL A 37 -7.11 -2.08 5.42
CA VAL A 37 -7.46 -1.45 4.16
C VAL A 37 -7.78 -2.46 3.06
N ILE A 38 -7.20 -3.65 3.06
CA ILE A 38 -7.44 -4.64 2.01
C ILE A 38 -7.69 -6.03 2.56
N SER A 39 -8.51 -6.80 1.86
CA SER A 39 -8.78 -8.22 2.14
C SER A 39 -8.13 -9.10 1.08
N ALA A 40 -7.68 -10.28 1.50
CA ALA A 40 -7.16 -11.32 0.63
C ALA A 40 -7.69 -12.69 1.08
N SER A 41 -7.77 -13.64 0.15
CA SER A 41 -8.04 -15.04 0.49
C SER A 41 -6.75 -15.78 0.85
N GLY A 42 -6.78 -16.53 1.96
CA GLY A 42 -5.65 -17.36 2.40
C GLY A 42 -4.38 -16.57 2.78
N HIS A 43 -3.23 -17.26 2.74
CA HIS A 43 -1.96 -16.70 3.21
C HIS A 43 -1.20 -15.98 2.11
N VAL A 44 -0.97 -14.68 2.23
CA VAL A 44 -0.10 -13.92 1.31
C VAL A 44 1.36 -14.10 1.72
N THR A 45 2.23 -14.41 0.75
CA THR A 45 3.62 -14.85 1.00
C THR A 45 4.68 -13.95 0.38
N ARG A 46 4.27 -13.02 -0.49
CA ARG A 46 5.11 -12.06 -1.21
C ARG A 46 4.78 -10.63 -0.79
N PRO A 47 5.70 -9.68 -1.03
CA PRO A 47 5.44 -8.28 -0.72
C PRO A 47 4.26 -7.72 -1.50
N CYS A 48 3.45 -6.90 -0.83
CA CYS A 48 2.31 -6.20 -1.39
C CYS A 48 2.39 -4.70 -1.10
N TYR A 49 1.86 -3.90 -2.02
CA TYR A 49 1.83 -2.45 -1.92
C TYR A 49 0.43 -1.96 -2.25
N PHE A 50 -0.28 -1.45 -1.25
CA PHE A 50 -1.58 -0.82 -1.42
C PHE A 50 -1.38 0.69 -1.49
N TYR A 51 -1.92 1.34 -2.53
CA TYR A 51 -1.81 2.76 -2.73
C TYR A 51 -3.18 3.43 -2.73
N LEU A 52 -3.35 4.40 -1.85
CA LEU A 52 -4.52 5.27 -1.77
C LEU A 52 -4.09 6.72 -2.08
N PRO A 53 -4.41 7.27 -3.26
CA PRO A 53 -4.17 8.68 -3.54
C PRO A 53 -5.13 9.56 -2.74
N ALA A 54 -4.75 10.82 -2.46
CA ALA A 54 -5.64 11.78 -1.80
C ALA A 54 -6.94 12.02 -2.59
N GLN A 55 -6.89 11.85 -3.91
CA GLN A 55 -8.05 11.91 -4.80
C GLN A 55 -7.99 10.75 -5.80
N GLY A 56 -9.10 10.05 -5.98
CA GLY A 56 -9.21 8.89 -6.88
C GLY A 56 -9.37 7.56 -6.14
N GLY A 57 -9.32 6.46 -6.89
CA GLY A 57 -9.54 5.12 -6.35
C GLY A 57 -8.26 4.47 -5.82
N PRO A 58 -8.38 3.56 -4.82
CA PRO A 58 -7.26 2.77 -4.35
C PRO A 58 -6.82 1.75 -5.40
N THR A 59 -5.55 1.37 -5.32
CA THR A 59 -4.91 0.39 -6.20
C THR A 59 -4.01 -0.51 -5.39
N LEU A 60 -3.73 -1.70 -5.92
CA LEU A 60 -2.92 -2.71 -5.26
C LEU A 60 -1.89 -3.29 -6.22
N LEU A 61 -0.62 -3.28 -5.84
CA LEU A 61 0.47 -3.94 -6.55
C LEU A 61 0.90 -5.21 -5.81
N VAL A 62 0.80 -6.36 -6.47
CA VAL A 62 1.07 -7.68 -5.88
C VAL A 62 1.94 -8.56 -6.77
N HIS A 63 2.60 -9.53 -6.17
CA HIS A 63 3.35 -10.53 -6.93
C HIS A 63 2.42 -11.54 -7.61
N HIS A 64 2.75 -11.99 -8.82
CA HIS A 64 1.93 -12.92 -9.61
C HIS A 64 1.53 -14.20 -8.87
N VAL A 65 2.40 -14.72 -7.99
CA VAL A 65 2.13 -15.90 -7.14
C VAL A 65 0.95 -15.70 -6.19
N ASP A 66 0.74 -14.47 -5.71
CA ASP A 66 -0.33 -14.15 -4.75
C ASP A 66 -1.49 -13.39 -5.40
N ALA A 67 -1.43 -13.04 -6.70
CA ALA A 67 -2.41 -12.19 -7.37
C ALA A 67 -3.85 -12.72 -7.27
N GLY A 68 -4.03 -14.04 -7.44
CA GLY A 68 -5.35 -14.68 -7.32
C GLY A 68 -5.98 -14.60 -5.92
N LYS A 69 -5.21 -14.23 -4.89
CA LYS A 69 -5.73 -14.04 -3.53
C LYS A 69 -6.51 -12.74 -3.37
N PHE A 70 -6.33 -11.80 -4.30
CA PHE A 70 -6.92 -10.46 -4.23
C PHE A 70 -8.05 -10.25 -5.26
N THR A 71 -8.54 -11.31 -5.91
CA THR A 71 -9.59 -11.23 -6.93
C THR A 71 -10.86 -10.54 -6.43
N ASP A 72 -11.25 -10.80 -5.17
CA ASP A 72 -12.47 -10.24 -4.56
C ASP A 72 -12.18 -9.02 -3.67
N SER A 73 -10.99 -8.43 -3.78
CA SER A 73 -10.56 -7.32 -2.92
C SER A 73 -11.26 -5.99 -3.20
N GLY A 74 -11.95 -5.88 -4.35
CA GLY A 74 -12.71 -4.68 -4.74
C GLY A 74 -11.86 -3.49 -5.18
N VAL A 75 -10.54 -3.66 -5.34
CA VAL A 75 -9.62 -2.62 -5.81
C VAL A 75 -8.92 -3.04 -7.10
N ALA A 76 -8.42 -2.07 -7.87
CA ALA A 76 -7.67 -2.38 -9.08
C ALA A 76 -6.32 -3.02 -8.73
N VAL A 77 -6.07 -4.23 -9.26
CA VAL A 77 -4.85 -5.00 -8.98
C VAL A 77 -3.90 -4.95 -10.17
N SER A 78 -2.68 -4.49 -9.92
CA SER A 78 -1.52 -4.59 -10.81
C SER A 78 -0.57 -5.69 -10.34
N VAL A 79 0.08 -6.38 -11.27
CA VAL A 79 0.86 -7.58 -10.97
C VAL A 79 2.32 -7.43 -11.41
N TYR A 80 3.25 -7.81 -10.53
CA TYR A 80 4.68 -7.90 -10.84
C TYR A 80 5.20 -9.34 -10.69
N SER A 81 6.34 -9.65 -11.31
CA SER A 81 6.95 -11.00 -11.28
C SER A 81 8.44 -11.02 -10.99
N SER A 82 9.09 -9.86 -11.03
CA SER A 82 10.50 -9.65 -10.72
C SER A 82 10.70 -8.35 -9.96
N ARG A 83 11.88 -8.17 -9.34
CA ARG A 83 12.25 -6.91 -8.71
C ARG A 83 12.19 -5.73 -9.67
N ASP A 84 12.62 -5.91 -10.92
CA ASP A 84 12.63 -4.82 -11.89
C ASP A 84 11.21 -4.42 -12.30
N SER A 85 10.33 -5.41 -12.55
CA SER A 85 8.91 -5.13 -12.83
C SER A 85 8.20 -4.47 -11.63
N MET A 86 8.56 -4.86 -10.39
CA MET A 86 8.06 -4.23 -9.17
C MET A 86 8.47 -2.76 -9.09
N LEU A 87 9.75 -2.45 -9.33
CA LEU A 87 10.26 -1.08 -9.30
C LEU A 87 9.65 -0.22 -10.41
N THR A 88 9.48 -0.76 -11.62
CA THR A 88 8.80 -0.06 -12.72
C THR A 88 7.36 0.26 -12.35
N ALA A 89 6.60 -0.74 -11.89
CA ALA A 89 5.20 -0.54 -11.48
C ALA A 89 5.08 0.45 -10.31
N LEU A 90 5.97 0.42 -9.32
CA LEU A 90 5.98 1.40 -8.23
C LEU A 90 6.26 2.83 -8.72
N ARG A 91 7.21 3.01 -9.65
CA ARG A 91 7.48 4.34 -10.21
C ARG A 91 6.30 4.90 -10.98
N GLU A 92 5.62 4.06 -11.76
CA GLU A 92 4.42 4.45 -12.49
C GLU A 92 3.27 4.78 -11.52
N LEU A 93 3.06 3.93 -10.52
CA LEU A 93 2.02 4.07 -9.51
C LEU A 93 2.14 5.37 -8.71
N LEU A 94 3.37 5.76 -8.38
CA LEU A 94 3.68 6.93 -7.58
C LEU A 94 4.02 8.17 -8.43
N SER A 95 3.87 8.06 -9.76
CA SER A 95 4.21 9.15 -10.67
C SER A 95 3.40 10.40 -10.36
N GLY A 96 4.08 11.55 -10.26
CA GLY A 96 3.47 12.84 -9.96
C GLY A 96 3.27 13.13 -8.46
N ALA A 97 3.48 12.16 -7.57
CA ALA A 97 3.47 12.41 -6.13
C ALA A 97 4.84 12.97 -5.66
N SER A 98 4.83 14.17 -5.09
CA SER A 98 6.05 14.80 -4.55
C SER A 98 6.51 14.23 -3.20
N LYS A 99 5.59 13.61 -2.46
CA LYS A 99 5.81 12.93 -1.18
C LYS A 99 4.73 11.87 -0.99
N ILE A 100 5.03 10.83 -0.21
CA ILE A 100 4.12 9.72 0.07
C ILE A 100 4.15 9.44 1.57
N ALA A 101 2.97 9.29 2.18
CA ALA A 101 2.86 8.80 3.55
C ALA A 101 3.11 7.28 3.57
N MET A 102 3.82 6.80 4.60
CA MET A 102 4.03 5.38 4.88
C MET A 102 4.24 5.15 6.38
N GLU A 103 4.08 3.91 6.86
CA GLU A 103 4.43 3.49 8.22
C GLU A 103 5.96 3.36 8.39
N TYR A 104 6.63 4.51 8.30
CA TYR A 104 8.07 4.65 8.48
C TYR A 104 8.37 5.57 9.65
N SER A 105 9.28 5.14 10.52
CA SER A 105 9.82 5.96 11.60
C SER A 105 11.34 6.06 11.43
N PRO A 106 11.86 7.26 11.14
CA PRO A 106 13.30 7.48 11.11
C PRO A 106 13.96 7.01 12.39
N GLU A 107 15.09 6.30 12.24
CA GLU A 107 15.88 5.73 13.34
C GLU A 107 15.09 4.79 14.27
N ASN A 108 13.92 4.30 13.82
CA ASN A 108 13.04 3.47 14.62
C ASN A 108 12.63 4.14 15.96
N THR A 109 12.50 5.47 15.97
CA THR A 109 12.10 6.25 17.16
C THR A 109 10.71 5.90 17.68
N LEU A 110 9.82 5.40 16.81
CA LEU A 110 8.49 4.88 17.13
C LEU A 110 8.33 3.43 16.65
N PRO A 111 8.78 2.43 17.43
CA PRO A 111 8.78 1.02 17.01
C PRO A 111 7.42 0.45 16.58
N ARG A 112 6.32 1.01 17.09
CA ARG A 112 4.97 0.56 16.71
C ARG A 112 4.61 0.91 15.26
N VAL A 113 5.20 1.99 14.73
CA VAL A 113 4.96 2.54 13.39
C VAL A 113 6.03 2.09 12.39
N SER A 114 7.19 1.60 12.83
CA SER A 114 8.26 1.13 11.94
C SER A 114 7.93 -0.17 11.20
N ARG A 115 7.15 -0.09 10.12
CA ARG A 115 6.73 -1.24 9.31
C ARG A 115 7.40 -1.32 7.94
N VAL A 116 8.02 -0.23 7.51
CA VAL A 116 8.69 -0.13 6.22
C VAL A 116 10.19 -0.27 6.40
N TYR A 117 10.79 -1.17 5.61
CA TYR A 117 12.24 -1.35 5.57
C TYR A 117 12.91 -0.24 4.77
N ALA A 118 14.13 0.15 5.16
CA ALA A 118 14.88 1.20 4.45
C ALA A 118 15.15 0.86 2.97
N GLY A 119 15.24 -0.43 2.61
CA GLY A 119 15.37 -0.84 1.20
C GLY A 119 14.13 -0.62 0.33
N THR A 120 13.01 -0.21 0.93
CA THR A 120 11.78 0.20 0.26
C THR A 120 11.72 1.71 -0.01
N ILE A 121 12.47 2.52 0.76
CA ILE A 121 12.54 3.99 0.68
C ILE A 121 13.64 4.42 -0.28
#